data_AF-M1ZTI0-F1
#
_entry.id   AF-M1ZTI0-F1
#
_cell.length_a   1.000
_cell.length_b   1.000
_cell.length_c   1.000
_cell.angle_alpha   90.00
_cell.angle_beta   90.00
_cell.angle_gamma   90.00
#
_symmetry.space_group_name_H-M   'P 1'
#
loop_
_entity.id
_entity.type
_entity.pdbx_description
1 polymer ?
#
loop_
_entity_poly.entity_id
_entity_poly.type
_entity_poly.pdbx_seq_one_letter_code
_entity_poly.pdbx_strand_id
1 'polypeptide(L)'
;SEEDTFTTSVLITQSIPVSYIMTSSDIISFKLSDFIEDIKEVMLKTRFRSYPVVDQNNKIVGTISRYHLISPKKKKVILVDHNEIGQSVPGLEEAEIMEIIDHHRIGGVNTASPIFFRNQPVGSTSTIIANMFFENNITPSKEIAGLLASAIISDTLLFKSPTSTELDKTILDKLA
;
A
#
# COMPACT_ATOMS: atom_id res chain seq x y z
N SER A 1 -25.53 30.87 42.67
CA SER A 1 -26.02 29.61 43.25
C SER A 1 -26.14 28.61 42.14
N GLU A 2 -25.98 27.35 42.48
CA GLU A 2 -26.74 26.22 41.93
C GLU A 2 -26.95 26.21 40.41
N GLU A 3 -26.37 25.19 39.76
CA GLU A 3 -27.07 24.49 38.69
C GLU A 3 -28.57 24.48 39.02
N ASP A 4 -29.41 25.14 38.18
CA ASP A 4 -30.86 25.17 38.37
C ASP A 4 -31.36 23.74 38.62
N THR A 5 -32.36 23.60 39.50
CA THR A 5 -32.92 22.30 39.90
C THR A 5 -33.32 21.48 38.68
N PHE A 6 -33.75 22.16 37.61
CA PHE A 6 -34.00 21.56 36.31
C PHE A 6 -32.75 20.93 35.68
N THR A 7 -31.64 21.67 35.56
CA THR A 7 -30.36 21.19 35.00
C THR A 7 -29.79 20.02 35.80
N THR A 8 -29.80 20.14 37.13
CA THR A 8 -29.34 19.06 38.02
C THR A 8 -30.18 17.78 37.82
N SER A 9 -31.49 17.92 37.68
CA SER A 9 -32.39 16.78 37.43
C SER A 9 -32.13 16.09 36.08
N VAL A 10 -31.80 16.86 35.04
CA VAL A 10 -31.43 16.31 33.71
C VAL A 10 -30.08 15.58 33.79
N LEU A 11 -29.07 16.16 34.43
CA LEU A 11 -27.74 15.55 34.57
C LEU A 11 -27.78 14.24 35.38
N ILE A 12 -28.67 14.11 36.36
CA ILE A 12 -28.86 12.87 37.11
C ILE A 12 -29.30 11.73 36.18
N THR A 13 -30.20 11.99 35.23
CA THR A 13 -30.62 10.96 34.25
C THR A 13 -29.50 10.57 33.28
N GLN A 14 -28.52 11.45 33.08
CA GLN A 14 -27.32 11.19 32.28
C GLN A 14 -26.16 10.58 33.09
N SER A 15 -26.30 10.51 34.42
CA SER A 15 -25.27 9.99 35.34
C SER A 15 -25.41 8.49 35.62
N ILE A 16 -26.14 7.75 34.76
CA ILE A 16 -26.24 6.30 34.87
C ILE A 16 -24.83 5.71 34.71
N PRO A 17 -24.33 4.92 35.69
CA PRO A 17 -23.01 4.31 35.57
C PRO A 17 -22.92 3.45 34.32
N VAL A 18 -21.84 3.59 33.55
CA VAL A 18 -21.63 2.84 32.29
C VAL A 18 -21.79 1.33 32.49
N SER A 19 -21.44 0.82 33.67
CA SER A 19 -21.62 -0.59 34.05
C SER A 19 -23.05 -1.11 33.94
N TYR A 20 -24.06 -0.24 34.01
CA TYR A 20 -25.48 -0.63 33.91
C TYR A 20 -25.95 -0.83 32.47
N ILE A 21 -25.26 -0.23 31.50
CA ILE A 21 -25.64 -0.26 30.08
C ILE A 21 -24.60 -0.96 29.20
N MET A 22 -23.40 -1.22 29.72
CA MET A 22 -22.36 -1.93 29.00
C MET A 22 -22.65 -3.43 28.93
N THR A 23 -22.25 -4.04 27.82
CA THR A 23 -22.17 -5.49 27.70
C THR A 23 -20.88 -5.97 28.37
N SER A 24 -20.99 -6.83 29.38
CA SER A 24 -19.85 -7.31 30.20
C SER A 24 -19.47 -8.77 29.93
N SER A 25 -20.26 -9.53 29.18
CA SER A 25 -19.99 -10.93 28.81
C SER A 25 -20.08 -11.11 27.29
N ASP A 26 -19.50 -12.21 26.80
CA ASP A 26 -19.64 -12.65 25.40
C ASP A 26 -19.24 -11.59 24.36
N ILE A 27 -18.27 -10.75 24.71
CA ILE A 27 -17.74 -9.72 23.83
C ILE A 27 -16.98 -10.39 22.68
N ILE A 28 -17.52 -10.25 21.48
CA ILE A 28 -16.89 -10.75 20.27
C ILE A 28 -15.75 -9.79 19.90
N SER A 29 -14.53 -10.30 19.94
CA SER A 29 -13.29 -9.58 19.64
C SER A 29 -12.46 -10.35 18.63
N PHE A 30 -11.57 -9.64 17.94
CA PHE A 30 -10.64 -10.23 16.97
C PHE A 30 -9.20 -9.97 17.39
N LYS A 31 -8.27 -10.80 16.92
CA LYS A 31 -6.83 -10.62 17.11
C LYS A 31 -6.21 -10.01 15.87
N LEU A 32 -5.04 -9.39 16.04
CA LEU A 32 -4.24 -8.87 14.92
C LEU A 32 -3.77 -9.96 13.94
N SER A 33 -3.75 -11.21 14.39
CA SER A 33 -3.36 -12.38 13.60
C SER A 33 -4.51 -13.05 12.86
N ASP A 34 -5.75 -12.64 13.12
CA ASP A 34 -6.92 -13.29 12.52
C ASP A 34 -7.03 -12.93 11.04
N PHE A 35 -7.38 -13.92 10.21
CA PHE A 35 -7.59 -13.70 8.78
C PHE A 35 -8.87 -12.92 8.52
N ILE A 36 -8.84 -12.08 7.49
CA ILE A 36 -9.98 -11.24 7.11
C ILE A 36 -11.19 -12.09 6.71
N GLU A 37 -10.95 -13.27 6.12
CA GLU A 37 -11.97 -14.25 5.73
C GLU A 37 -12.75 -14.76 6.96
N ASP A 38 -12.05 -15.13 8.02
CA ASP A 38 -12.65 -15.63 9.27
C ASP A 38 -13.44 -14.51 9.96
N ILE A 39 -12.85 -13.31 10.01
CA ILE A 39 -13.50 -12.11 10.56
C ILE A 39 -14.80 -11.81 9.79
N LYS A 40 -14.79 -11.90 8.46
CA LYS A 40 -15.98 -11.69 7.61
C LYS A 40 -17.11 -12.65 7.99
N GLU A 41 -16.81 -13.93 8.17
CA GLU A 41 -17.83 -14.93 8.52
C GLU A 41 -18.50 -14.60 9.87
N VAL A 42 -17.70 -14.26 10.88
CA VAL A 42 -18.22 -13.85 12.19
C VAL A 42 -19.07 -12.58 12.06
N MET A 43 -18.55 -11.54 11.39
CA MET A 43 -19.25 -10.26 11.22
C MET A 43 -20.55 -10.36 10.42
N LEU A 44 -20.72 -11.38 9.56
CA LEU A 44 -21.98 -11.65 8.85
C LEU A 44 -23.03 -12.26 9.78
N LYS A 45 -22.61 -13.14 10.69
CA LYS A 45 -23.47 -13.78 11.70
C LYS A 45 -23.86 -12.81 12.81
N THR A 46 -22.98 -11.88 13.17
CA THR A 46 -23.15 -10.97 14.31
C THR A 46 -23.50 -9.56 13.82
N ARG A 47 -24.49 -8.88 14.42
CA ARG A 47 -25.00 -7.57 13.93
C ARG A 47 -24.38 -6.34 14.60
N PHE A 48 -23.15 -6.42 15.10
CA PHE A 48 -22.47 -5.28 15.72
C PHE A 48 -21.88 -4.32 14.69
N ARG A 49 -21.87 -3.02 15.02
CA ARG A 49 -21.31 -1.95 14.17
C ARG A 49 -19.78 -1.98 14.14
N SER A 50 -19.16 -2.30 15.27
CA SER A 50 -17.70 -2.37 15.43
C SER A 50 -17.34 -3.43 16.47
N TYR A 51 -16.15 -3.98 16.32
CA TYR A 51 -15.61 -5.07 17.12
C TYR A 51 -14.24 -4.63 17.66
N PRO A 52 -13.95 -4.85 18.95
CA PRO A 52 -12.62 -4.59 19.49
C PRO A 52 -11.60 -5.56 18.87
N VAL A 53 -10.41 -5.03 18.58
CA VAL A 53 -9.23 -5.81 18.22
C VAL A 53 -8.32 -5.85 19.44
N VAL A 54 -7.91 -7.05 19.83
CA VAL A 54 -7.08 -7.30 21.02
C VAL A 54 -5.73 -7.89 20.65
N ASP A 55 -4.75 -7.68 21.53
CA ASP A 55 -3.46 -8.36 21.47
C ASP A 55 -3.50 -9.75 22.11
N GLN A 56 -2.33 -10.38 22.24
CA GLN A 56 -2.16 -11.71 22.82
C GLN A 56 -2.53 -11.79 24.30
N ASN A 57 -2.55 -10.65 25.00
CA ASN A 57 -2.87 -10.51 26.41
C ASN A 57 -4.32 -10.04 26.63
N ASN A 58 -5.17 -10.09 25.59
CA ASN A 58 -6.55 -9.58 25.58
C ASN A 58 -6.67 -8.06 25.86
N LYS A 59 -5.61 -7.29 25.62
CA LYS A 59 -5.67 -5.83 25.73
C LYS A 59 -6.15 -5.24 24.40
N ILE A 60 -7.08 -4.28 24.47
CA ILE A 60 -7.60 -3.58 23.29
C ILE A 60 -6.46 -2.78 22.64
N VAL A 61 -6.22 -3.04 21.35
CA VAL A 61 -5.26 -2.31 20.51
C VAL A 61 -5.95 -1.47 19.44
N GLY A 62 -7.23 -1.72 19.17
CA GLY A 62 -8.00 -0.95 18.20
C GLY A 62 -9.41 -1.48 18.00
N THR A 63 -10.05 -1.05 16.92
CA THR A 63 -11.39 -1.48 16.53
C THR A 63 -11.46 -1.75 15.04
N ILE A 64 -12.24 -2.74 14.65
CA ILE A 64 -12.58 -3.01 13.26
C ILE A 64 -14.08 -2.87 13.05
N SER A 65 -14.50 -2.43 11.86
CA SER A 65 -15.91 -2.26 11.50
C SER A 65 -16.17 -2.96 10.17
N ARG A 66 -17.44 -3.25 9.88
CA ARG A 66 -17.83 -3.88 8.60
C ARG A 66 -17.38 -3.07 7.38
N TYR A 67 -17.30 -1.74 7.48
CA TYR A 67 -16.81 -0.89 6.41
C TYR A 67 -15.37 -1.25 6.00
N HIS A 68 -14.51 -1.61 6.96
CA HIS A 68 -13.13 -2.02 6.69
C HIS A 68 -13.04 -3.34 5.88
N LEU A 69 -14.09 -4.16 5.90
CA LEU A 69 -14.16 -5.40 5.11
C LEU A 69 -14.65 -5.16 3.68
N ILE A 70 -15.44 -4.10 3.46
CA ILE A 70 -16.00 -3.74 2.16
C ILE A 70 -14.98 -2.96 1.33
N SER A 71 -14.17 -2.12 1.99
CA SER A 71 -13.08 -1.38 1.37
C SER A 71 -11.78 -1.67 2.11
N PRO A 72 -11.18 -2.86 1.89
CA PRO A 72 -9.86 -3.15 2.43
C PRO A 72 -8.87 -2.13 1.86
N LYS A 73 -8.04 -1.55 2.73
CA LYS A 73 -6.93 -0.70 2.28
C LYS A 73 -5.97 -1.56 1.48
N LYS A 74 -6.05 -1.45 0.15
CA LYS A 74 -5.11 -2.11 -0.75
C LYS A 74 -3.71 -1.58 -0.51
N LYS A 75 -2.72 -2.46 -0.64
CA LYS A 75 -1.32 -2.03 -0.63
C LYS A 75 -1.05 -1.28 -1.93
N LYS A 76 -0.42 -0.12 -1.83
CA LYS A 76 0.00 0.68 -2.99
C LYS A 76 1.34 0.18 -3.47
N VAL A 77 1.46 -0.06 -4.78
CA VAL A 77 2.67 -0.63 -5.38
C VAL A 77 3.08 0.14 -6.64
N ILE A 78 4.37 0.14 -6.93
CA ILE A 78 4.95 0.65 -8.17
C ILE A 78 5.66 -0.53 -8.83
N LEU A 79 5.33 -0.80 -10.10
CA LEU A 79 6.00 -1.84 -10.87
C LEU A 79 7.19 -1.22 -11.62
N VAL A 80 8.31 -1.93 -11.60
CA VAL A 80 9.52 -1.58 -12.33
C VAL A 80 9.94 -2.76 -13.19
N ASP A 81 10.34 -2.47 -14.43
CA ASP A 81 10.90 -3.46 -15.37
C ASP A 81 9.93 -4.53 -15.88
N HIS A 82 8.66 -4.47 -15.48
CA HIS A 82 7.63 -5.35 -16.00
C HIS A 82 6.25 -4.72 -15.83
N ASN A 83 5.33 -5.19 -16.66
CA ASN A 83 3.92 -4.79 -16.61
C ASN A 83 2.98 -6.02 -16.67
N GLU A 84 3.42 -7.17 -17.19
CA GLU A 84 2.59 -8.38 -17.23
C GLU A 84 2.37 -8.97 -15.82
N ILE A 85 1.09 -9.17 -15.42
CA ILE A 85 0.72 -9.70 -14.08
C ILE A 85 1.38 -11.06 -13.81
N GLY A 86 1.50 -11.93 -14.83
CA GLY A 86 2.11 -13.25 -14.70
C GLY A 86 3.61 -13.23 -14.36
N GLN A 87 4.28 -12.09 -14.53
CA GLN A 87 5.68 -11.87 -14.15
C GLN A 87 5.81 -11.21 -12.77
N SER A 88 4.69 -10.82 -12.16
CA SER A 88 4.64 -10.08 -10.91
C SER A 88 4.52 -10.98 -9.68
N VAL A 89 4.59 -10.37 -8.49
CA VAL A 89 4.42 -11.07 -7.22
C VAL A 89 3.01 -11.63 -7.04
N PRO A 90 2.84 -12.81 -6.41
CA PRO A 90 1.51 -13.34 -6.08
C PRO A 90 0.69 -12.35 -5.24
N GLY A 91 -0.58 -12.16 -5.61
CA GLY A 91 -1.50 -11.26 -4.92
C GLY A 91 -1.41 -9.80 -5.38
N LEU A 92 -0.73 -9.51 -6.49
CA LEU A 92 -0.72 -8.18 -7.10
C LEU A 92 -2.15 -7.70 -7.46
N GLU A 93 -3.07 -8.62 -7.77
CA GLU A 93 -4.47 -8.34 -8.10
C GLU A 93 -5.23 -7.67 -6.94
N GLU A 94 -4.77 -7.89 -5.71
CA GLU A 94 -5.32 -7.30 -4.50
C GLU A 94 -4.70 -5.93 -4.17
N ALA A 95 -3.61 -5.57 -4.86
CA ALA A 95 -2.91 -4.30 -4.69
C ALA A 95 -3.53 -3.17 -5.55
N GLU A 96 -3.13 -1.95 -5.24
CA GLU A 96 -3.39 -0.76 -6.05
C GLU A 96 -2.08 -0.36 -6.73
N ILE A 97 -1.99 -0.64 -8.04
CA ILE A 97 -0.86 -0.19 -8.85
C ILE A 97 -0.98 1.32 -8.99
N MET A 98 0.04 2.06 -8.54
CA MET A 98 0.10 3.52 -8.61
C MET A 98 0.88 3.98 -9.83
N GLU A 99 1.98 3.29 -10.12
CA GLU A 99 2.89 3.65 -11.20
C GLU A 99 3.51 2.41 -11.85
N ILE A 100 3.88 2.54 -13.12
CA ILE A 100 4.65 1.54 -13.86
C ILE A 100 5.78 2.26 -14.60
N ILE A 101 7.02 1.83 -14.37
CA ILE A 101 8.23 2.30 -15.05
C ILE A 101 8.87 1.11 -15.75
N ASP A 102 8.84 1.08 -17.08
CA ASP A 102 9.21 -0.11 -17.84
C ASP A 102 9.86 0.27 -19.18
N HIS A 103 10.52 -0.70 -19.80
CA HIS A 103 11.08 -0.59 -21.15
C HIS A 103 10.62 -1.74 -22.08
N HIS A 104 9.83 -2.68 -21.56
CA HIS A 104 9.30 -3.80 -22.32
C HIS A 104 8.09 -3.42 -23.19
N ARG A 105 7.62 -4.39 -23.97
CA ARG A 105 6.33 -4.29 -24.64
C ARG A 105 5.21 -4.18 -23.59
N ILE A 106 4.17 -3.44 -23.92
CA ILE A 106 2.99 -3.30 -23.07
C ILE A 106 2.04 -4.46 -23.38
N GLY A 107 1.66 -5.23 -22.36
CA GLY A 107 0.73 -6.34 -22.48
C GLY A 107 0.19 -6.78 -21.12
N GLY A 108 -1.10 -7.12 -21.04
CA GLY A 108 -1.65 -7.74 -19.83
C GLY A 108 -1.85 -6.85 -18.61
N VAL A 109 -1.57 -5.53 -18.69
CA VAL A 109 -1.95 -4.56 -17.64
C VAL A 109 -3.39 -4.10 -17.79
N ASN A 110 -4.14 -4.16 -16.70
CA ASN A 110 -5.42 -3.49 -16.55
C ASN A 110 -5.51 -2.87 -15.15
N THR A 111 -5.75 -1.56 -15.07
CA THR A 111 -5.86 -0.84 -13.80
C THR A 111 -7.27 -0.29 -13.62
N ALA A 112 -7.76 -0.33 -12.38
CA ALA A 112 -9.11 0.16 -12.04
C ALA A 112 -9.23 1.69 -12.10
N SER A 113 -8.12 2.41 -12.03
CA SER A 113 -8.02 3.87 -12.07
C SER A 113 -6.83 4.31 -12.95
N PRO A 114 -6.81 5.57 -13.41
CA PRO A 114 -5.63 6.14 -14.06
C PRO A 114 -4.40 6.06 -13.15
N ILE A 115 -3.25 5.72 -13.74
CA ILE A 115 -1.95 5.56 -13.07
C ILE A 115 -0.87 6.36 -13.80
N PHE A 116 0.25 6.64 -13.14
CA PHE A 116 1.44 7.13 -13.84
C PHE A 116 2.11 5.97 -14.59
N PHE A 117 2.24 6.09 -15.90
CA PHE A 117 2.81 5.03 -16.72
C PHE A 117 3.92 5.61 -17.59
N ARG A 118 5.16 5.24 -17.32
CA ARG A 118 6.34 5.68 -18.09
C ARG A 118 7.01 4.47 -18.72
N ASN A 119 6.73 4.27 -20.01
CA ASN A 119 7.39 3.26 -20.81
C ASN A 119 8.25 3.91 -21.90
N GLN A 120 9.53 3.57 -21.95
CA GLN A 120 10.46 4.13 -22.94
C GLN A 120 11.20 2.99 -23.64
N PRO A 121 11.36 3.04 -24.98
CA PRO A 121 12.06 2.00 -25.72
C PRO A 121 13.58 2.18 -25.58
N VAL A 122 14.11 1.93 -24.39
CA VAL A 122 15.54 2.03 -24.03
C VAL A 122 16.09 0.66 -23.61
N GLY A 123 17.41 0.56 -23.47
CA GLY A 123 18.08 -0.70 -23.15
C GLY A 123 17.83 -1.20 -21.73
N SER A 124 17.53 -0.31 -20.78
CA SER A 124 17.28 -0.68 -19.38
C SER A 124 16.27 0.25 -18.70
N THR A 125 15.43 -0.31 -17.82
CA THR A 125 14.59 0.47 -16.90
C THR A 125 15.41 1.41 -16.01
N SER A 126 16.64 1.04 -15.67
CA SER A 126 17.53 1.89 -14.85
C SER A 126 17.95 3.18 -15.56
N THR A 127 17.99 3.18 -16.90
CA THR A 127 18.17 4.41 -17.70
C THR A 127 17.02 5.39 -17.46
N ILE A 128 15.78 4.88 -17.40
CA ILE A 128 14.58 5.68 -17.14
C ILE A 128 14.61 6.24 -15.72
N ILE A 129 14.90 5.40 -14.73
CA ILE A 129 14.96 5.80 -13.31
C ILE A 129 16.06 6.85 -13.09
N ALA A 130 17.26 6.64 -13.62
CA ALA A 130 18.35 7.62 -13.53
C ALA A 130 17.97 8.95 -14.18
N ASN A 131 17.30 8.91 -15.33
CA ASN A 131 16.81 10.13 -15.97
C ASN A 131 15.73 10.83 -15.12
N MET A 132 14.85 10.09 -14.44
CA MET A 132 13.89 10.66 -13.47
C MET A 132 14.59 11.36 -12.30
N PHE A 133 15.70 10.81 -11.78
CA PHE A 133 16.53 11.49 -10.78
C PHE A 133 16.98 12.86 -11.30
N PHE A 134 17.58 12.89 -12.49
CA PHE A 134 18.11 14.12 -13.08
C PHE A 134 17.01 15.15 -13.45
N GLU A 135 15.87 14.71 -13.99
CA GLU A 135 14.71 15.55 -14.28
C GLU A 135 14.17 16.25 -13.02
N ASN A 136 14.27 15.60 -11.86
CA ASN A 136 13.88 16.16 -10.58
C ASN A 136 15.01 16.94 -9.87
N ASN A 137 16.14 17.16 -10.55
CA ASN A 137 17.35 17.78 -9.98
C ASN A 137 17.86 17.05 -8.71
N ILE A 138 17.69 15.73 -8.66
CA ILE A 138 18.17 14.88 -7.58
C ILE A 138 19.41 14.13 -8.07
N THR A 139 20.53 14.29 -7.39
CA THR A 139 21.72 13.48 -7.63
C THR A 139 21.62 12.16 -6.86
N PRO A 140 21.66 10.99 -7.52
CA PRO A 140 21.66 9.71 -6.81
C PRO A 140 22.91 9.57 -5.94
N SER A 141 22.80 8.87 -4.79
CA SER A 141 23.99 8.55 -3.99
C SER A 141 24.94 7.65 -4.76
N LYS A 142 26.20 7.54 -4.33
CA LYS A 142 27.21 6.71 -4.99
C LYS A 142 26.77 5.24 -5.10
N GLU A 143 26.13 4.72 -4.06
CA GLU A 143 25.62 3.35 -4.02
C GLU A 143 24.47 3.16 -5.00
N ILE A 144 23.52 4.10 -5.03
CA ILE A 144 22.39 4.06 -5.96
C ILE A 144 22.89 4.19 -7.41
N ALA A 145 23.81 5.12 -7.67
CA ALA A 145 24.39 5.31 -8.99
C ALA A 145 25.11 4.03 -9.46
N GLY A 146 25.86 3.37 -8.57
CA GLY A 146 26.49 2.08 -8.86
C GLY A 146 25.50 0.97 -9.20
N LEU A 147 24.36 0.89 -8.50
CA LEU A 147 23.29 -0.07 -8.80
C LEU A 147 22.64 0.20 -10.16
N LEU A 148 22.28 1.46 -10.43
CA LEU A 148 21.68 1.87 -11.71
C LEU A 148 22.64 1.62 -12.87
N ALA A 149 23.92 2.00 -12.71
CA ALA A 149 24.96 1.74 -13.69
C ALA A 149 25.14 0.24 -13.97
N SER A 150 25.16 -0.58 -12.91
CA SER A 150 25.29 -2.04 -13.03
C SER A 150 24.11 -2.66 -13.79
N ALA A 151 22.88 -2.20 -13.52
CA ALA A 151 21.69 -2.66 -14.22
C ALA A 151 21.72 -2.27 -15.71
N ILE A 152 22.10 -1.03 -16.04
CA ILE A 152 22.28 -0.60 -17.43
C ILE A 152 23.31 -1.49 -18.15
N ILE A 153 24.46 -1.75 -17.52
CA ILE A 153 25.50 -2.62 -18.09
C ILE A 153 24.97 -4.05 -18.30
N SER A 154 24.18 -4.56 -17.35
CA SER A 154 23.57 -5.89 -17.41
C SER A 154 22.62 -6.03 -18.59
N ASP A 155 21.59 -5.18 -18.68
CA ASP A 155 20.53 -5.31 -19.70
C ASP A 155 21.05 -5.02 -21.11
N THR A 156 22.02 -4.11 -21.22
CA THR A 156 22.63 -3.75 -22.50
C THR A 156 23.77 -4.68 -22.92
N LEU A 157 24.18 -5.63 -22.07
CA LEU A 157 25.38 -6.46 -22.27
C LEU A 157 26.62 -5.61 -22.60
N LEU A 158 26.84 -4.55 -21.82
CA LEU A 158 27.84 -3.51 -22.08
C LEU A 158 27.69 -2.92 -23.50
N PHE A 159 26.47 -2.49 -23.83
CA PHE A 159 26.06 -1.91 -25.12
C PHE A 159 26.20 -2.81 -26.35
N LYS A 160 26.30 -4.13 -26.16
CA LYS A 160 26.34 -5.11 -27.24
C LYS A 160 24.96 -5.66 -27.60
N SER A 161 23.97 -5.47 -26.72
CA SER A 161 22.59 -5.84 -26.96
C SER A 161 21.98 -4.96 -28.06
N PRO A 162 21.14 -5.50 -28.96
CA PRO A 162 20.40 -4.71 -29.95
C PRO A 162 19.38 -3.76 -29.32
N THR A 163 19.03 -3.93 -28.04
CA THR A 163 18.13 -3.02 -27.31
C THR A 163 18.83 -1.77 -26.80
N SER A 164 20.17 -1.74 -26.83
CA SER A 164 20.97 -0.62 -26.32
C SER A 164 20.75 0.65 -27.15
N THR A 165 20.60 1.78 -26.47
CA THR A 165 20.40 3.09 -27.09
C THR A 165 21.50 4.07 -26.70
N GLU A 166 21.62 5.19 -27.43
CA GLU A 166 22.55 6.27 -27.07
C GLU A 166 22.18 6.93 -25.73
N LEU A 167 20.90 6.87 -25.33
CA LEU A 167 20.46 7.37 -24.04
C LEU A 167 21.04 6.52 -22.90
N ASP A 168 21.10 5.20 -23.05
CA ASP A 168 21.71 4.31 -22.05
C ASP A 168 23.19 4.66 -21.81
N LYS A 169 23.94 4.93 -22.89
CA LYS A 169 25.35 5.37 -22.81
C LYS A 169 25.48 6.71 -22.10
N THR A 170 24.69 7.69 -22.55
CA THR A 170 24.71 9.06 -21.99
C THR A 170 24.36 9.06 -20.51
N ILE A 171 23.42 8.22 -20.08
CA ILE A 171 23.02 8.10 -18.68
C ILE A 171 24.08 7.34 -17.88
N LEU A 172 24.65 6.24 -18.41
CA LEU A 172 25.73 5.53 -17.74
C LEU A 172 26.93 6.45 -17.47
N ASP A 173 27.32 7.27 -18.45
CA ASP A 173 28.41 8.25 -18.31
C ASP A 173 28.13 9.32 -17.24
N LYS A 174 26.86 9.65 -16.98
CA LYS A 174 26.46 10.59 -15.91
C LYS A 174 26.43 9.95 -14.53
N LEU A 175 26.34 8.62 -14.46
CA LEU A 175 26.28 7.85 -13.22
C LEU A 175 27.67 7.43 -12.72
N ALA A 176 28.65 7.36 -13.64
CA ALA A 176 30.05 7.03 -13.37
C ALA A 176 30.84 8.21 -12.77
#